data_AF-T1AYI9-F1
#
_entry.id   AF-T1AYI9-F1
#
_cell.length_a   1.000
_cell.length_b   1.000
_cell.length_c   1.000
_cell.angle_alpha   90.00
_cell.angle_beta   90.00
_cell.angle_gamma   90.00
#
_symmetry.space_group_name_H-M   'P 1'
#
loop_
_entity.id
_entity.type
_entity.pdbx_description
1 polymer ?
#
loop_
_entity_poly.entity_id
_entity_poly.type
_entity_poly.pdbx_seq_one_letter_code
_entity_poly.pdbx_strand_id
1 'polypeptide(L)'
;MWGHADQQAMLWAQINPHSARAQAYAAQFEAGNGQPVDAQRRLLPLLAAHPDQVQLAFNLLNVQCQLGGVTAAAAQSARTAMATMRNPGTLLTSWFGRALGVAQAAHCPGFDVPLLQSLVDAGLGNTRLRSNPGRQQDLYYIDGQIALARGAAAAAQGDFERALGFDVRPGFAAEAAAQLGSAGHPRRALALLDRYQQVAAQASAPGLGMGMIHAGCCASRTTGRANSEHPARGA
;
A
#
# COMPACT_ATOMS: atom_id res chain seq x y z
N MET A 1 15.35 21.02 -18.50
CA MET A 1 15.50 19.98 -17.45
C MET A 1 14.16 19.62 -16.77
N TRP A 2 13.21 20.55 -16.58
CA TRP A 2 11.87 20.28 -16.02
C TRP A 2 10.98 19.26 -16.78
N GLY A 3 11.41 18.78 -17.94
CA GLY A 3 10.71 17.76 -18.74
C GLY A 3 11.47 16.45 -18.97
N HIS A 4 12.66 16.27 -18.38
CA HIS A 4 13.49 15.05 -18.53
C HIS A 4 13.57 14.32 -17.19
N ALA A 5 12.52 13.57 -16.87
CA ALA A 5 12.36 12.91 -15.57
C ALA A 5 13.44 11.85 -15.29
N ASP A 6 13.95 11.21 -16.35
CA ASP A 6 15.07 10.27 -16.34
C ASP A 6 16.38 10.96 -15.91
N GLN A 7 16.73 12.07 -16.55
CA GLN A 7 17.93 12.84 -16.23
C GLN A 7 17.84 13.42 -14.82
N GLN A 8 16.64 13.87 -14.42
CA GLN A 8 16.37 14.31 -13.05
C GLN A 8 16.57 13.19 -12.03
N ALA A 9 16.08 11.98 -12.31
CA ALA A 9 16.24 10.83 -11.43
C ALA A 9 17.72 10.47 -11.26
N MET A 10 18.47 10.43 -12.36
CA MET A 10 19.91 10.14 -12.33
C MET A 10 20.69 11.21 -11.57
N LEU A 11 20.45 12.49 -11.89
CA LEU A 11 21.10 13.61 -11.20
C LEU A 11 20.78 13.59 -9.71
N TRP A 12 19.51 13.39 -9.33
CA TRP A 12 19.11 13.34 -7.94
C TRP A 12 19.79 12.20 -7.17
N ALA A 13 19.93 11.03 -7.78
CA ALA A 13 20.67 9.91 -7.21
C ALA A 13 22.18 10.20 -7.10
N GLN A 14 22.77 10.92 -8.05
CA GLN A 14 24.18 11.32 -7.99
C GLN A 14 24.45 12.31 -6.85
N ILE A 15 23.59 13.32 -6.67
CA ILE A 15 23.75 14.30 -5.58
C ILE A 15 23.28 13.77 -4.22
N ASN A 16 22.56 12.63 -4.19
CA ASN A 16 22.12 11.96 -2.95
C ASN A 16 22.52 10.47 -2.95
N PRO A 17 23.83 10.14 -2.89
CA PRO A 17 24.32 8.77 -3.01
C PRO A 17 23.80 7.85 -1.89
N HIS A 18 23.55 8.39 -0.70
CA HIS A 18 23.08 7.63 0.47
C HIS A 18 21.55 7.64 0.64
N SER A 19 20.81 8.32 -0.23
CA SER A 19 19.35 8.34 -0.15
C SER A 19 18.77 7.11 -0.82
N ALA A 20 18.29 6.14 -0.03
CA ALA A 20 17.61 4.96 -0.55
C ALA A 20 16.45 5.32 -1.49
N ARG A 21 15.72 6.42 -1.21
CA ARG A 21 14.65 6.90 -2.08
C ARG A 21 15.17 7.40 -3.43
N ALA A 22 16.26 8.16 -3.44
CA ALA A 22 16.84 8.67 -4.69
C ALA A 22 17.39 7.52 -5.54
N GLN A 23 18.09 6.57 -4.91
CA GLN A 23 18.62 5.39 -5.59
C GLN A 23 17.51 4.46 -6.09
N ALA A 24 16.46 4.26 -5.31
CA ALA A 24 15.28 3.50 -5.73
C ALA A 24 14.60 4.15 -6.95
N TYR A 25 14.45 5.47 -6.95
CA TYR A 25 13.86 6.21 -8.06
C TYR A 25 14.71 6.09 -9.34
N ALA A 26 16.02 6.24 -9.22
CA ALA A 26 16.94 6.01 -10.35
C ALA A 26 16.84 4.56 -10.88
N ALA A 27 16.85 3.55 -10.02
CA ALA A 27 16.71 2.15 -10.43
C ALA A 27 15.40 1.88 -11.18
N GLN A 28 14.30 2.56 -10.82
CA GLN A 28 13.03 2.45 -11.54
C GLN A 28 13.13 3.00 -12.97
N PHE A 29 13.84 4.12 -13.17
CA PHE A 29 14.09 4.67 -14.51
C PHE A 29 15.02 3.80 -15.33
N GLU A 30 16.10 3.28 -14.73
CA GLU A 30 17.00 2.32 -15.40
C GLU A 30 16.21 1.10 -15.89
N ALA A 31 15.41 0.49 -15.03
CA ALA A 31 14.55 -0.64 -15.39
C ALA A 31 13.50 -0.27 -16.46
N GLY A 32 12.80 0.85 -16.29
CA GLY A 32 11.78 1.34 -17.23
C GLY A 32 12.32 1.68 -18.62
N ASN A 33 13.60 2.05 -18.71
CA ASN A 33 14.30 2.34 -19.96
C ASN A 33 14.98 1.10 -20.59
N GLY A 34 14.64 -0.11 -20.13
CA GLY A 34 15.21 -1.34 -20.65
C GLY A 34 16.64 -1.62 -20.20
N GLN A 35 17.08 -1.00 -19.09
CA GLN A 35 18.39 -1.23 -18.46
C GLN A 35 18.27 -1.94 -17.08
N PRO A 36 17.61 -3.12 -16.98
CA PRO A 36 17.43 -3.80 -15.71
C PRO A 36 18.75 -4.30 -15.09
N VAL A 37 19.79 -4.55 -15.90
CA VAL A 37 21.13 -4.92 -15.41
C VAL A 37 21.76 -3.77 -14.62
N ASP A 38 21.63 -2.53 -15.12
CA ASP A 38 22.16 -1.34 -14.44
C ASP A 38 21.40 -1.06 -13.14
N ALA A 39 20.07 -1.19 -13.17
CA ALA A 39 19.23 -1.11 -11.99
C ALA A 39 19.64 -2.13 -10.91
N GLN A 40 19.89 -3.39 -11.30
CA GLN A 40 20.35 -4.42 -10.37
C GLN A 40 21.72 -4.08 -9.79
N ARG A 41 22.67 -3.63 -10.64
CA ARG A 41 24.02 -3.22 -10.21
C ARG A 41 23.98 -2.07 -9.20
N ARG A 42 23.01 -1.15 -9.33
CA ARG A 42 22.76 -0.06 -8.37
C ARG A 42 22.20 -0.58 -7.03
N LEU A 43 21.20 -1.45 -7.08
CA LEU A 43 20.43 -1.85 -5.89
C LEU A 43 21.18 -2.79 -4.95
N LEU A 44 21.94 -3.74 -5.49
CA LEU A 44 22.61 -4.79 -4.71
C LEU A 44 23.55 -4.25 -3.61
N PRO A 45 24.53 -3.36 -3.89
CA PRO A 45 25.42 -2.85 -2.85
C PRO A 45 24.69 -2.02 -1.80
N LEU A 46 23.65 -1.27 -2.19
CA LEU A 46 22.85 -0.47 -1.26
C LEU A 46 22.05 -1.34 -0.30
N LEU A 47 21.51 -2.46 -0.76
CA LEU A 47 20.81 -3.42 0.09
C LEU A 47 21.75 -4.16 1.04
N ALA A 48 22.98 -4.44 0.62
CA ALA A 48 24.00 -4.98 1.51
C ALA A 48 24.33 -4.02 2.65
N ALA A 49 24.42 -2.71 2.36
CA ALA A 49 24.69 -1.68 3.36
C ALA A 49 23.46 -1.34 4.24
N HIS A 50 22.26 -1.41 3.67
CA HIS A 50 21.00 -0.98 4.30
C HIS A 50 19.90 -2.03 4.12
N PRO A 51 19.98 -3.17 4.83
CA PRO A 51 19.06 -4.29 4.65
C PRO A 51 17.62 -4.01 5.12
N ASP A 52 17.38 -2.91 5.82
CA ASP A 52 16.05 -2.48 6.28
C ASP A 52 15.28 -1.63 5.25
N GLN A 53 15.88 -1.35 4.09
CA GLN A 53 15.29 -0.50 3.06
C GLN A 53 14.38 -1.28 2.11
N VAL A 54 13.12 -1.44 2.51
CA VAL A 54 12.10 -2.18 1.76
C VAL A 54 11.90 -1.66 0.33
N GLN A 55 12.03 -0.35 0.10
CA GLN A 55 11.90 0.22 -1.25
C GLN A 55 12.96 -0.29 -2.22
N LEU A 56 14.20 -0.45 -1.75
CA LEU A 56 15.29 -1.00 -2.55
C LEU A 56 15.05 -2.49 -2.83
N ALA A 57 14.61 -3.24 -1.82
CA ALA A 57 14.37 -4.67 -1.94
C ALA A 57 13.23 -4.97 -2.92
N PHE A 58 12.14 -4.22 -2.85
CA PHE A 58 11.00 -4.36 -3.75
C PHE A 58 11.35 -3.98 -5.20
N ASN A 59 12.16 -2.95 -5.40
CA ASN A 59 12.69 -2.64 -6.72
C ASN A 59 13.57 -3.77 -7.25
N LEU A 60 14.39 -4.41 -6.40
CA LEU A 60 15.23 -5.53 -6.83
C LEU A 60 14.40 -6.72 -7.29
N LEU A 61 13.29 -7.05 -6.60
CA LEU A 61 12.36 -8.08 -7.04
C LEU A 61 11.78 -7.76 -8.43
N ASN A 62 11.32 -6.53 -8.63
CA ASN A 62 10.77 -6.08 -9.92
C ASN A 62 11.82 -6.17 -11.04
N VAL A 63 13.05 -5.72 -10.77
CA VAL A 63 14.16 -5.75 -11.73
C VAL A 63 14.54 -7.18 -12.08
N GLN A 64 14.67 -8.06 -11.09
CA GLN A 64 14.99 -9.47 -11.34
C GLN A 64 13.91 -10.19 -12.13
N CYS A 65 12.66 -9.81 -11.91
CA CYS A 65 11.56 -10.30 -12.72
C CYS A 65 11.72 -9.96 -14.22
N GLN A 66 12.19 -8.75 -14.54
CA GLN A 66 12.53 -8.35 -15.91
C GLN A 66 13.77 -9.08 -16.47
N LEU A 67 14.67 -9.52 -15.59
CA LEU A 67 15.86 -10.31 -15.94
C LEU A 67 15.59 -11.82 -16.07
N GLY A 68 14.33 -12.25 -15.94
CA GLY A 68 13.93 -13.64 -16.15
C GLY A 68 13.66 -14.46 -14.89
N GLY A 69 13.72 -13.84 -13.70
CA GLY A 69 13.28 -14.50 -12.47
C GLY A 69 13.92 -13.94 -11.20
N VAL A 70 13.22 -14.12 -10.09
CA VAL A 70 13.66 -13.72 -8.76
C VAL A 70 14.51 -14.80 -8.13
N THR A 71 15.68 -14.40 -7.64
CA THR A 71 16.60 -15.30 -6.95
C THR A 71 16.24 -15.46 -5.47
N ALA A 72 16.61 -16.61 -4.89
CA ALA A 72 16.41 -16.86 -3.46
C ALA A 72 17.08 -15.78 -2.58
N ALA A 73 18.23 -15.24 -3.01
CA ALA A 73 18.93 -14.16 -2.32
C ALA A 73 18.12 -12.86 -2.29
N ALA A 74 17.52 -12.45 -3.42
CA ALA A 74 16.68 -11.26 -3.45
C ALA A 74 15.39 -11.42 -2.65
N ALA A 75 14.77 -12.61 -2.73
CA ALA A 75 13.63 -12.95 -1.89
C ALA A 75 13.99 -12.87 -0.39
N GLN A 76 15.18 -13.34 -0.01
CA GLN A 76 15.65 -13.22 1.37
C GLN A 76 15.92 -11.77 1.77
N SER A 77 16.53 -10.95 0.91
CA SER A 77 16.71 -9.52 1.17
C SER A 77 15.38 -8.80 1.37
N ALA A 78 14.35 -9.14 0.59
CA ALA A 78 13.01 -8.58 0.76
C ALA A 78 12.36 -9.01 2.07
N ARG A 79 12.48 -10.27 2.49
CA ARG A 79 12.02 -10.73 3.81
C ARG A 79 12.72 -10.00 4.95
N THR A 80 14.05 -9.85 4.87
CA THR A 80 14.82 -9.10 5.87
C THR A 80 14.37 -7.65 5.95
N ALA A 81 14.15 -6.99 4.81
CA ALA A 81 13.67 -5.62 4.78
C ALA A 81 12.27 -5.50 5.40
N MET A 82 11.34 -6.40 5.08
CA MET A 82 10.01 -6.43 5.70
C MET A 82 10.08 -6.64 7.23
N ALA A 83 10.94 -7.55 7.67
CA ALA A 83 11.13 -7.88 9.09
C ALA A 83 11.76 -6.75 9.91
N THR A 84 12.47 -5.80 9.28
CA THR A 84 13.29 -4.80 9.99
C THR A 84 12.97 -3.34 9.65
N MET A 85 12.20 -3.08 8.59
CA MET A 85 11.82 -1.73 8.17
C MET A 85 11.18 -0.93 9.30
N ARG A 86 11.44 0.38 9.32
CA ARG A 86 10.95 1.29 10.37
C ARG A 86 9.63 1.96 10.02
N ASN A 87 9.51 2.46 8.80
CA ASN A 87 8.32 3.16 8.34
C ASN A 87 8.19 3.06 6.81
N PRO A 88 7.28 2.22 6.31
CA PRO A 88 7.13 2.04 4.87
C PRO A 88 6.28 3.11 4.17
N GLY A 89 5.66 4.05 4.88
CA GLY A 89 4.74 4.99 4.23
C GLY A 89 3.58 4.24 3.54
N THR A 90 3.09 4.75 2.40
CA THR A 90 2.07 4.07 1.58
C THR A 90 2.66 3.03 0.61
N LEU A 91 3.95 2.72 0.74
CA LEU A 91 4.66 1.85 -0.20
C LEU A 91 4.10 0.42 -0.19
N LEU A 92 3.79 -0.15 0.97
CA LEU A 92 3.36 -1.55 1.05
C LEU A 92 2.09 -1.79 0.25
N THR A 93 1.02 -1.08 0.59
CA THR A 93 -0.29 -1.29 -0.03
C THR A 93 -0.24 -1.05 -1.54
N SER A 94 0.45 0.01 -1.97
CA SER A 94 0.60 0.32 -3.39
C SER A 94 1.47 -0.68 -4.15
N TRP A 95 2.56 -1.18 -3.56
CA TRP A 95 3.44 -2.15 -4.22
C TRP A 95 2.78 -3.54 -4.27
N PHE A 96 2.21 -4.02 -3.16
CA PHE A 96 1.56 -5.33 -3.10
C PHE A 96 0.36 -5.43 -4.03
N GLY A 97 -0.45 -4.37 -4.15
CA GLY A 97 -1.58 -4.37 -5.08
C GLY A 97 -1.16 -4.60 -6.54
N ARG A 98 0.00 -4.08 -6.96
CA ARG A 98 0.57 -4.37 -8.30
C ARG A 98 1.27 -5.73 -8.35
N ALA A 99 2.04 -6.06 -7.32
CA ALA A 99 2.81 -7.30 -7.24
C ALA A 99 1.92 -8.54 -7.30
N LEU A 100 0.74 -8.50 -6.69
CA LEU A 100 -0.19 -9.63 -6.67
C LEU A 100 -0.62 -10.04 -8.09
N GLY A 101 -0.92 -9.07 -8.97
CA GLY A 101 -1.25 -9.34 -10.37
C GLY A 101 -0.09 -9.99 -11.13
N VAL A 102 1.15 -9.54 -10.89
CA VAL A 102 2.36 -10.15 -11.50
C VAL A 102 2.56 -11.58 -11.00
N ALA A 103 2.39 -11.81 -9.70
CA ALA A 103 2.52 -13.12 -9.08
C ALA A 103 1.46 -14.12 -9.56
N GLN A 104 0.21 -13.67 -9.75
CA GLN A 104 -0.87 -14.51 -10.29
C GLN A 104 -0.69 -14.85 -11.76
N ALA A 105 -0.07 -13.95 -12.54
CA ALA A 105 0.19 -14.20 -13.96
C ALA A 105 1.25 -15.30 -14.18
N ALA A 106 2.05 -15.65 -13.16
CA ALA A 106 3.01 -16.76 -13.17
C ALA A 106 4.08 -16.70 -14.29
N HIS A 107 4.36 -15.52 -14.85
CA HIS A 107 5.37 -15.32 -15.90
C HIS A 107 6.79 -15.07 -15.35
N CYS A 108 6.94 -15.03 -14.03
CA CYS A 108 8.15 -14.59 -13.35
C CYS A 108 8.62 -15.66 -12.36
N PRO A 109 9.56 -16.53 -12.76
CA PRO A 109 10.05 -17.59 -11.90
C PRO A 109 10.52 -17.05 -10.54
N GLY A 110 10.05 -17.67 -9.45
CA GLY A 110 10.38 -17.25 -8.09
C GLY A 110 9.66 -16.00 -7.58
N PHE A 111 8.82 -15.34 -8.39
CA PHE A 111 7.93 -14.27 -7.96
C PHE A 111 6.48 -14.73 -8.01
N ASP A 112 6.01 -15.32 -6.93
CA ASP A 112 4.72 -15.98 -6.83
C ASP A 112 3.96 -15.57 -5.55
N VAL A 113 2.71 -16.04 -5.45
CA VAL A 113 1.85 -15.73 -4.30
C VAL A 113 2.45 -16.26 -2.97
N PRO A 114 3.09 -17.45 -2.91
CA PRO A 114 3.87 -17.87 -1.75
C PRO A 114 4.97 -16.89 -1.32
N LEU A 115 5.76 -16.35 -2.25
CA LEU A 115 6.75 -15.31 -1.94
C LEU A 115 6.06 -14.12 -1.29
N LEU A 116 5.01 -13.57 -1.90
CA LEU A 116 4.30 -12.40 -1.37
C LEU A 116 3.77 -12.64 0.05
N GLN A 117 3.21 -13.82 0.32
CA GLN A 117 2.80 -14.19 1.67
C GLN A 117 3.98 -14.16 2.64
N SER A 118 5.11 -14.76 2.28
CA SER A 118 6.29 -14.77 3.15
C SER A 118 6.82 -13.36 3.49
N LEU A 119 6.62 -12.39 2.58
CA LEU A 119 6.96 -10.98 2.82
C LEU A 119 6.00 -10.33 3.81
N VAL A 120 4.69 -10.60 3.70
CA VAL A 120 3.68 -10.11 4.64
C VAL A 120 3.90 -10.71 6.03
N ASP A 121 4.15 -12.01 6.12
CA ASP A 121 4.44 -12.71 7.37
C ASP A 121 5.67 -12.10 8.08
N ALA A 122 6.72 -11.79 7.32
CA ALA A 122 7.89 -11.08 7.83
C ALA A 122 7.54 -9.67 8.36
N GLY A 123 6.66 -8.95 7.66
CA GLY A 123 6.14 -7.65 8.10
C GLY A 123 5.29 -7.73 9.37
N LEU A 124 4.42 -8.74 9.48
CA LEU A 124 3.61 -8.99 10.68
C LEU A 124 4.49 -9.35 11.89
N GLY A 125 5.59 -10.07 11.67
CA GLY A 125 6.61 -10.37 12.68
C GLY A 125 7.47 -9.17 13.09
N ASN A 126 7.44 -8.06 12.35
CA ASN A 126 8.28 -6.89 12.63
C ASN A 126 7.81 -6.14 13.88
N THR A 127 8.62 -6.23 14.94
CA THR A 127 8.30 -5.65 16.24
C THR A 127 8.13 -4.13 16.24
N ARG A 128 8.78 -3.44 15.30
CA ARG A 128 8.70 -1.97 15.14
C ARG A 128 7.37 -1.51 14.55
N LEU A 129 6.71 -2.37 13.77
CA LEU A 129 5.42 -2.06 13.14
C LEU A 129 4.24 -2.44 14.03
N ARG A 130 4.42 -3.36 14.98
CA ARG A 130 3.36 -3.81 15.89
C ARG A 130 2.77 -2.68 16.74
N SER A 131 3.57 -1.68 17.10
CA SER A 131 3.12 -0.53 17.88
C SER A 131 2.39 0.54 17.06
N ASN A 132 2.29 0.38 15.74
CA ASN A 132 1.60 1.32 14.87
C ASN A 132 0.33 0.67 14.29
N PRO A 133 -0.87 1.04 14.79
CA PRO A 133 -2.12 0.43 14.34
C PRO A 133 -2.37 0.58 12.83
N GLY A 134 -2.03 1.73 12.24
CA GLY A 134 -2.16 1.94 10.79
C GLY A 134 -1.28 0.98 9.97
N ARG A 135 -0.08 0.64 10.47
CA ARG A 135 0.79 -0.36 9.80
C ARG A 135 0.30 -1.78 9.96
N GLN A 136 -0.29 -2.10 11.11
CA GLN A 136 -0.95 -3.38 11.29
C GLN A 136 -2.16 -3.52 10.36
N GLN A 137 -2.98 -2.47 10.24
CA GLN A 137 -4.06 -2.41 9.25
C GLN A 137 -3.54 -2.64 7.82
N ASP A 138 -2.50 -1.91 7.40
CA ASP A 138 -1.91 -2.07 6.06
C ASP A 138 -1.47 -3.52 5.80
N LEU A 139 -0.84 -4.19 6.78
CA LEU A 139 -0.34 -5.56 6.63
C LEU A 139 -1.48 -6.58 6.55
N TYR A 140 -2.47 -6.51 7.43
CA TYR A 140 -3.63 -7.40 7.37
C TYR A 140 -4.51 -7.15 6.15
N TYR A 141 -4.56 -5.91 5.66
CA TYR A 141 -5.20 -5.61 4.39
C TYR A 141 -4.53 -6.30 3.21
N ILE A 142 -3.20 -6.32 3.19
CA ILE A 142 -2.43 -7.04 2.16
C ILE A 142 -2.61 -8.55 2.31
N ASP A 143 -2.60 -9.07 3.53
CA ASP A 143 -2.83 -10.49 3.81
C ASP A 143 -4.20 -10.95 3.28
N GLY A 144 -5.24 -10.16 3.55
CA GLY A 144 -6.58 -10.43 3.02
C GLY A 144 -6.67 -10.38 1.50
N GLN A 145 -5.94 -9.48 0.84
CA GLN A 145 -5.81 -9.46 -0.62
C GLN A 145 -5.16 -10.74 -1.17
N ILE A 146 -4.09 -11.22 -0.52
CA ILE A 146 -3.43 -12.47 -0.90
C ILE A 146 -4.38 -13.67 -0.69
N ALA A 147 -5.14 -13.68 0.40
CA ALA A 147 -6.14 -14.71 0.65
C ALA A 147 -7.26 -14.70 -0.41
N LEU A 148 -7.76 -13.54 -0.82
CA LEU A 148 -8.72 -13.42 -1.94
C LEU A 148 -8.13 -13.96 -3.24
N ALA A 149 -6.89 -13.59 -3.56
CA ALA A 149 -6.20 -14.06 -4.74
C ALA A 149 -6.03 -15.58 -4.80
N ARG A 150 -6.08 -16.27 -3.65
CA ARG A 150 -6.04 -17.73 -3.52
C ARG A 150 -7.44 -18.38 -3.46
N GLY A 151 -8.51 -17.60 -3.60
CA GLY A 151 -9.89 -18.08 -3.45
C GLY A 151 -10.31 -18.34 -2.00
N ALA A 152 -9.50 -17.95 -1.01
CA ALA A 152 -9.75 -18.16 0.41
C ALA A 152 -10.56 -17.00 1.01
N ALA A 153 -11.77 -16.75 0.49
CA ALA A 153 -12.58 -15.60 0.85
C ALA A 153 -12.97 -15.51 2.34
N ALA A 154 -13.05 -16.65 3.03
CA ALA A 154 -13.27 -16.69 4.47
C ALA A 154 -12.07 -16.14 5.25
N ALA A 155 -10.85 -16.55 4.87
CA ALA A 155 -9.63 -16.05 5.46
C ALA A 155 -9.48 -14.55 5.18
N ALA A 156 -9.69 -14.14 3.93
CA ALA A 156 -9.64 -12.74 3.54
C ALA A 156 -10.57 -11.84 4.35
N GLN A 157 -11.82 -12.26 4.55
CA GLN A 157 -12.76 -11.53 5.40
C GLN A 157 -12.22 -11.41 6.83
N GLY A 158 -11.70 -12.50 7.41
CA GLY A 158 -11.11 -12.47 8.75
C GLY A 158 -9.94 -11.49 8.87
N ASP A 159 -9.08 -11.42 7.84
CA ASP A 159 -7.95 -10.49 7.82
C ASP A 159 -8.43 -9.03 7.66
N PHE A 160 -9.43 -8.77 6.81
CA PHE A 160 -10.04 -7.44 6.70
C PHE A 160 -10.74 -6.99 7.98
N GLU A 161 -11.45 -7.88 8.67
CA GLU A 161 -12.06 -7.58 9.97
C GLU A 161 -10.99 -7.30 11.04
N ARG A 162 -9.86 -8.01 11.00
CA ARG A 162 -8.74 -7.74 11.89
C ARG A 162 -8.07 -6.40 11.58
N ALA A 163 -7.84 -6.08 10.31
CA ALA A 163 -7.35 -4.79 9.85
C ALA A 163 -8.27 -3.64 10.29
N LEU A 164 -9.60 -3.83 10.22
CA LEU A 164 -10.59 -2.86 10.69
C LEU A 164 -10.47 -2.60 12.20
N GLY A 165 -10.10 -3.61 12.99
CA GLY A 165 -9.92 -3.48 14.43
C GLY A 165 -8.74 -2.62 14.87
N PHE A 166 -7.76 -2.37 13.98
CA PHE A 166 -6.61 -1.51 14.32
C PHE A 166 -6.86 -0.02 14.10
N ASP A 167 -7.54 0.36 13.02
CA ASP A 167 -7.82 1.77 12.68
C ASP A 167 -9.17 1.88 11.96
N VAL A 168 -10.18 2.42 12.63
CA VAL A 168 -11.57 2.37 12.17
C VAL A 168 -11.81 3.44 11.10
N ARG A 169 -11.56 3.10 9.83
CA ARG A 169 -11.64 4.04 8.70
C ARG A 169 -12.77 3.67 7.73
N PRO A 170 -13.73 4.58 7.46
CA PRO A 170 -14.81 4.30 6.51
C PRO A 170 -14.30 3.94 5.11
N GLY A 171 -13.27 4.64 4.64
CA GLY A 171 -12.66 4.37 3.33
C GLY A 171 -12.08 2.96 3.21
N PHE A 172 -11.43 2.46 4.27
CA PHE A 172 -10.92 1.10 4.33
C PHE A 172 -12.05 0.07 4.23
N ALA A 173 -13.10 0.23 5.04
CA ALA A 173 -14.23 -0.70 5.05
C ALA A 173 -14.92 -0.78 3.68
N ALA A 174 -15.12 0.38 3.02
CA ALA A 174 -15.69 0.44 1.68
C ALA A 174 -14.81 -0.27 0.64
N GLU A 175 -13.49 -0.05 0.67
CA GLU A 175 -12.54 -0.65 -0.27
C GLU A 175 -12.45 -2.18 -0.10
N ALA A 176 -12.34 -2.66 1.14
CA ALA A 176 -12.28 -4.09 1.43
C ALA A 176 -13.61 -4.82 1.11
N ALA A 177 -14.76 -4.18 1.38
CA ALA A 177 -16.05 -4.71 0.98
C ALA A 177 -16.21 -4.76 -0.54
N ALA A 178 -15.76 -3.73 -1.26
CA ALA A 178 -15.76 -3.72 -2.72
C ALA A 178 -14.92 -4.87 -3.31
N GLN A 179 -13.78 -5.19 -2.70
CA GLN A 179 -12.96 -6.34 -3.14
C GLN A 179 -13.67 -7.67 -2.92
N LEU A 180 -14.26 -7.91 -1.74
CA LEU A 180 -15.05 -9.11 -1.49
C LEU A 180 -16.22 -9.24 -2.49
N GLY A 181 -16.93 -8.14 -2.73
CA GLY A 181 -18.04 -8.11 -3.69
C GLY A 181 -17.58 -8.40 -5.12
N SER A 182 -16.49 -7.76 -5.56
CA SER A 182 -15.93 -7.94 -6.91
C SER A 182 -15.36 -9.35 -7.13
N ALA A 183 -14.91 -10.00 -6.07
CA ALA A 183 -14.50 -11.41 -6.08
C ALA A 183 -15.69 -12.40 -6.04
N GLY A 184 -16.93 -11.93 -6.11
CA GLY A 184 -18.13 -12.78 -6.11
C GLY A 184 -18.62 -13.18 -4.72
N HIS A 185 -18.25 -12.45 -3.66
CA HIS A 185 -18.65 -12.73 -2.27
C HIS A 185 -19.47 -11.59 -1.64
N PRO A 186 -20.63 -11.19 -2.21
CA PRO A 186 -21.41 -10.05 -1.74
C PRO A 186 -21.92 -10.20 -0.30
N ARG A 187 -22.26 -11.42 0.14
CA ARG A 187 -22.67 -11.66 1.55
C ARG A 187 -21.55 -11.36 2.53
N ARG A 188 -20.29 -11.67 2.18
CA ARG A 188 -19.12 -11.37 3.01
C ARG A 188 -18.82 -9.87 3.01
N ALA A 189 -18.99 -9.21 1.87
CA ALA A 189 -18.87 -7.76 1.76
C ALA A 189 -19.85 -7.04 2.67
N LEU A 190 -21.14 -7.44 2.68
CA LEU A 190 -22.15 -6.87 3.57
C LEU A 190 -21.83 -7.14 5.04
N ALA A 191 -21.42 -8.37 5.39
CA ALA A 191 -21.02 -8.69 6.76
C ALA A 191 -19.85 -7.82 7.26
N LEU A 192 -18.88 -7.51 6.39
CA LEU A 192 -17.78 -6.60 6.72
C LEU A 192 -18.27 -5.15 6.97
N LEU A 193 -19.25 -4.68 6.19
CA LEU A 193 -19.85 -3.35 6.40
C LEU A 193 -20.69 -3.28 7.67
N ASP A 194 -21.43 -4.33 7.99
CA ASP A 194 -22.15 -4.46 9.26
C ASP A 194 -21.16 -4.46 10.44
N ARG A 195 -20.03 -5.17 10.30
CA ARG A 195 -18.96 -5.16 11.29
C ARG A 195 -18.35 -3.76 11.46
N TYR A 196 -18.12 -3.05 10.36
CA TYR A 196 -17.68 -1.64 10.40
C TYR A 196 -18.65 -0.78 11.21
N GLN A 197 -19.96 -0.87 10.97
CA GLN A 197 -20.96 -0.11 11.73
C GLN A 197 -20.88 -0.39 13.23
N GLN A 198 -20.75 -1.66 13.63
CA GLN A 198 -20.63 -2.05 15.03
C GLN A 198 -19.37 -1.47 15.70
N VAL A 199 -18.22 -1.57 15.03
CA VAL A 199 -16.95 -1.09 15.58
C VAL A 199 -16.90 0.45 15.57
N ALA A 200 -17.43 1.10 14.53
CA ALA A 200 -17.52 2.56 14.45
C ALA A 200 -18.43 3.15 15.53
N ALA A 201 -19.54 2.48 15.87
CA ALA A 201 -20.43 2.91 16.95
C ALA A 201 -19.76 2.83 18.34
N GLN A 202 -18.74 2.00 18.50
CA GLN A 202 -17.97 1.83 19.75
C GLN A 202 -16.74 2.73 19.80
N ALA A 203 -16.30 3.28 18.66
CA ALA A 203 -15.20 4.22 18.61
C ALA A 203 -15.66 5.58 19.16
N SER A 204 -14.94 6.12 20.15
CA SER A 204 -15.21 7.44 20.71
C SER A 204 -15.30 8.50 19.60
N ALA A 205 -16.27 9.41 19.70
CA ALA A 205 -16.41 10.52 18.77
C ALA A 205 -15.05 11.24 18.59
N PRO A 206 -14.66 11.58 17.35
CA PRO A 206 -13.36 12.21 17.12
C PRO A 206 -13.27 13.48 17.96
N GLY A 207 -12.21 13.60 18.75
CA GLY A 207 -11.92 14.81 19.52
C GLY A 207 -11.82 16.04 18.60
N LEU A 208 -11.92 17.23 19.19
CA LEU A 208 -11.75 18.51 18.48
C LEU A 208 -10.42 18.51 17.71
N GLY A 209 -10.49 18.40 16.39
CA GLY A 209 -9.33 18.34 15.49
C GLY A 209 -9.70 18.71 14.06
N MET A 210 -8.69 18.79 13.17
CA MET A 210 -8.88 19.25 11.78
C MET A 210 -9.94 18.47 10.98
N GLY A 211 -10.22 17.20 11.32
CA GLY A 211 -11.31 16.42 10.73
C GLY A 211 -12.71 16.96 11.05
N MET A 212 -12.93 17.44 12.30
CA MET A 212 -14.17 18.13 12.68
C MET A 212 -14.29 19.51 12.02
N ILE A 213 -13.19 20.24 11.88
CA ILE A 213 -13.17 21.53 11.18
C ILE A 213 -13.55 21.35 9.70
N HIS A 214 -13.02 20.31 9.05
CA HIS A 214 -13.39 19.96 7.68
C HIS A 214 -14.87 19.59 7.55
N ALA A 215 -15.40 18.77 8.45
CA ALA A 215 -16.82 18.40 8.46
C ALA A 215 -17.73 19.64 8.63
N GLY A 216 -17.38 20.54 9.56
CA GLY A 216 -18.12 21.79 9.77
C GLY A 216 -18.07 22.77 8.59
N CYS A 217 -16.92 22.87 7.92
CA CYS A 217 -16.75 23.75 6.74
C CYS A 217 -17.50 23.22 5.51
N CYS A 218 -17.60 21.89 5.36
CA CYS A 218 -18.41 21.28 4.30
C CYS A 218 -19.91 21.38 4.60
N ALA A 219 -20.33 21.21 5.86
CA ALA A 219 -21.75 21.30 6.25
C ALA A 219 -22.33 22.72 6.08
N SER A 220 -21.54 23.77 6.31
CA SER A 220 -21.99 25.17 6.14
C SER A 220 -22.08 25.62 4.68
N ARG A 221 -21.46 24.90 3.73
CA ARG A 221 -21.61 25.18 2.29
C ARG A 221 -22.89 24.60 1.68
N THR A 222 -23.45 23.55 2.27
CA THR A 222 -24.71 22.95 1.81
C THR A 222 -25.97 23.73 2.23
N THR A 223 -25.90 24.52 3.30
CA THR A 223 -27.03 25.35 3.78
C THR A 223 -27.05 26.77 3.22
N GLY A 224 -26.01 27.20 2.48
CA GLY A 224 -25.89 28.58 1.96
C GLY A 224 -26.60 28.87 0.62
N ARG A 225 -27.40 27.95 0.07
CA ARG A 225 -28.04 28.12 -1.26
C ARG A 225 -29.57 28.08 -1.25
N ALA A 226 -30.19 28.35 -0.11
CA ALA A 226 -31.64 28.52 0.02
C ALA A 226 -31.94 29.84 0.75
N ASN A 227 -31.69 30.98 0.10
CA ASN A 227 -32.35 32.27 0.36
C ASN A 227 -31.92 33.28 -0.71
N SER A 228 -32.50 33.16 -1.90
CA SER A 228 -32.57 34.24 -2.87
C SER A 228 -33.86 34.12 -3.67
N GLU A 229 -35.00 34.23 -2.99
CA GLU A 229 -36.27 34.57 -3.61
C GLU A 229 -36.56 36.05 -3.34
N HIS A 230 -36.44 36.85 -4.39
CA HIS A 230 -36.97 38.20 -4.48
C HIS A 230 -38.50 38.16 -4.42
N PRO A 231 -39.19 38.93 -3.56
CA PRO A 231 -40.58 39.23 -3.78
C PRO A 231 -40.67 40.42 -4.75
N ALA A 232 -41.22 40.15 -5.93
CA ALA A 232 -41.81 41.19 -6.77
C ALA A 232 -42.91 41.91 -5.97
N ARG A 233 -42.88 43.25 -5.96
CA ARG A 233 -44.06 44.08 -5.68
C ARG A 233 -44.18 45.11 -6.78
N GLY A 234 -45.16 44.90 -7.65
CA GLY A 234 -45.71 45.95 -8.48
C GLY A 234 -46.80 46.71 -7.72
N ALA A 235 -46.75 48.04 -7.83
CA ALA A 235 -47.86 48.96 -8.03
C ALA A 235 -47.25 50.27 -8.52
#